data_AF-A0A3Q3L7Q2-F1
#
_entry.id   AF-A0A3Q3L7Q2-F1
#
_cell.length_a   1.000
_cell.length_b   1.000
_cell.length_c   1.000
_cell.angle_alpha   90.00
_cell.angle_beta   90.00
_cell.angle_gamma   90.00
#
_symmetry.space_group_name_H-M   'P 1'
#
loop_
_entity.id
_entity.type
_entity.pdbx_description
1 polymer ?
#
loop_
_entity_poly.entity_id
_entity_poly.type
_entity_poly.pdbx_seq_one_letter_code
_entity_poly.pdbx_strand_id
1 'polypeptide(L)'
;MSSKMWTEEQFNCPVCLDLPNDPVTIPCGHSYCMACIKDYWSKDDPKGIYSCPQCRKTFSPKPSLSRNTMLAEAVEQLRKGILFSPKQCDFFFLQTCDSMCSPLESGDLPAVVVNPDASFEPVRDAILDLREKIEDMCNNELGKITKQGL
;
A
#
# COMPACT_ATOMS: atom_id res chain seq x y z
N MET A 1 -13.11 5.13 8.81
CA MET A 1 -12.74 5.55 7.44
C MET A 1 -12.33 4.30 6.67
N SER A 2 -12.63 4.18 5.37
CA SER A 2 -12.28 2.96 4.63
C SER A 2 -10.78 2.91 4.35
N SER A 3 -10.08 1.97 4.96
CA SER A 3 -8.67 1.71 4.69
C SER A 3 -8.52 1.16 3.27
N LYS A 4 -8.22 2.04 2.31
CA LYS A 4 -7.95 1.63 0.93
C LYS A 4 -6.67 0.81 0.91
N MET A 5 -6.80 -0.51 0.95
CA MET A 5 -5.68 -1.42 0.69
C MET A 5 -5.12 -1.09 -0.70
N TRP A 6 -3.79 -1.02 -0.79
CA TRP A 6 -3.12 -0.85 -2.07
C TRP A 6 -3.39 -2.12 -2.91
N THR A 7 -3.66 -1.94 -4.19
CA THR A 7 -3.92 -3.02 -5.15
C THR A 7 -2.73 -3.11 -6.11
N GLU A 8 -2.41 -4.32 -6.56
CA GLU A 8 -1.27 -4.61 -7.45
C GLU A 8 -1.28 -3.74 -8.72
N GLU A 9 -2.48 -3.50 -9.25
CA GLU A 9 -2.79 -2.60 -10.37
C GLU A 9 -2.18 -1.19 -10.24
N GLN A 10 -1.97 -0.68 -9.02
CA GLN A 10 -1.40 0.65 -8.77
C GLN A 10 0.10 0.72 -9.10
N PHE A 11 0.77 -0.42 -9.22
CA PHE A 11 2.18 -0.52 -9.59
C PHE A 11 2.39 -0.87 -11.07
N ASN A 12 1.33 -1.24 -11.81
CA ASN A 12 1.44 -1.70 -13.18
C ASN A 12 1.94 -0.60 -14.13
N CYS A 13 2.79 -0.98 -15.09
CA CYS A 13 3.23 -0.09 -16.14
C CYS A 13 2.05 0.31 -17.03
N PRO A 14 1.73 1.61 -17.19
CA PRO A 14 0.57 2.06 -17.97
C PRO A 14 0.67 1.83 -19.49
N VAL A 15 1.74 1.20 -19.98
CA VAL A 15 1.97 0.89 -21.40
C VAL A 15 1.75 -0.60 -21.69
N CYS A 16 2.26 -1.51 -20.86
CA CYS A 16 2.01 -2.96 -20.99
C CYS A 16 0.93 -3.50 -20.05
N LEU A 17 0.40 -2.65 -19.15
CA LEU A 17 -0.65 -2.94 -18.16
C LEU A 17 -0.30 -4.01 -17.11
N ASP A 18 0.99 -4.29 -16.95
CA ASP A 18 1.54 -5.38 -16.12
C ASP A 18 2.64 -4.86 -15.17
N LEU A 19 3.03 -5.62 -14.14
CA LEU A 19 4.04 -5.24 -13.16
C LEU A 19 5.38 -4.93 -13.86
N PRO A 20 5.95 -3.71 -13.70
CA PRO A 20 7.01 -3.25 -14.56
C PRO A 20 8.29 -4.09 -14.44
N ASN A 21 8.86 -4.45 -15.58
CA ASN A 21 10.21 -5.01 -15.64
C ASN A 21 11.21 -3.89 -15.88
N ASP A 22 12.27 -3.84 -15.07
CA ASP A 22 13.19 -2.70 -14.99
C ASP A 22 12.48 -1.34 -14.94
N PRO A 23 11.76 -1.02 -13.86
CA PRO A 23 11.03 0.23 -13.75
C PRO A 23 11.98 1.43 -13.86
N VAL A 24 11.56 2.43 -14.63
CA VAL A 24 12.21 3.74 -14.76
C VAL A 24 11.19 4.83 -14.47
N THR A 25 11.60 5.86 -13.72
CA THR A 25 10.76 7.01 -13.39
C THR A 25 11.25 8.22 -14.17
N ILE A 26 10.41 8.78 -15.04
CA ILE A 26 10.76 9.96 -15.85
C ILE A 26 10.52 11.26 -15.04
N PRO A 27 11.08 12.43 -15.44
CA PRO A 27 11.08 13.65 -14.62
C PRO A 27 9.70 14.29 -14.31
N CYS A 28 8.59 13.67 -14.68
CA CYS A 28 7.24 14.02 -14.24
C CYS A 28 6.69 13.09 -13.14
N GLY A 29 7.50 12.20 -12.57
CA GLY A 29 7.12 11.27 -11.50
C GLY A 29 6.44 9.98 -11.97
N HIS A 30 6.11 9.85 -13.25
CA HIS A 30 5.48 8.66 -13.82
C HIS A 30 6.50 7.55 -14.11
N SER A 31 6.10 6.29 -13.92
CA SER A 31 6.99 5.13 -14.01
C SER A 31 6.52 4.09 -15.02
N TYR A 32 7.48 3.49 -15.73
CA TYR A 32 7.24 2.54 -16.83
C TYR A 32 8.32 1.46 -16.84
N CYS A 33 8.12 0.35 -17.56
CA CYS A 33 9.22 -0.54 -17.92
C CYS A 33 10.26 0.21 -18.76
N MET A 34 11.55 -0.07 -18.54
CA MET A 34 12.66 0.46 -19.35
C MET A 34 12.43 0.27 -20.86
N ALA A 35 11.95 -0.92 -21.27
CA ALA A 35 11.63 -1.21 -22.67
C ALA A 35 10.44 -0.37 -23.17
N CYS A 36 9.31 -0.40 -22.46
CA CYS A 36 8.09 0.27 -22.90
C CYS A 36 8.23 1.78 -23.12
N ILE A 37 8.97 2.51 -22.26
CA ILE A 37 9.19 3.94 -22.50
C ILE A 37 10.23 4.19 -23.59
N LYS A 38 11.22 3.30 -23.77
CA LYS A 38 12.14 3.35 -24.91
C LYS A 38 11.35 3.18 -26.20
N ASP A 39 10.55 2.13 -26.34
CA ASP A 39 9.76 1.86 -27.55
C ASP A 39 8.77 2.98 -27.87
N TYR A 40 8.15 3.59 -26.84
CA TYR A 40 7.31 4.77 -27.00
C TYR A 40 8.09 6.00 -27.51
N TRP A 41 9.36 6.16 -27.11
CA TRP A 41 10.29 7.21 -27.54
C TRP A 41 11.23 6.81 -28.70
N SER A 42 11.09 5.61 -29.27
CA SER A 42 11.86 5.10 -30.42
C SER A 42 11.12 5.31 -31.74
N LYS A 43 9.86 5.75 -31.69
CA LYS A 43 9.21 6.34 -32.86
C LYS A 43 9.87 7.69 -33.09
N ASP A 44 10.77 7.76 -34.07
CA ASP A 44 11.54 8.94 -34.41
C ASP A 44 10.63 10.11 -34.80
N ASP A 45 10.14 10.86 -33.81
CA ASP A 45 9.45 12.12 -34.05
C ASP A 45 10.51 13.12 -34.56
N PRO A 46 10.41 13.61 -35.81
CA PRO A 46 11.41 14.48 -36.41
C PRO A 46 11.56 15.83 -35.68
N LYS A 47 10.67 16.14 -34.73
CA LYS A 47 10.77 17.33 -33.86
C LYS A 47 11.67 17.13 -32.63
N GLY A 48 12.06 15.89 -32.31
CA GLY A 48 12.88 15.58 -31.12
C GLY A 48 12.17 15.85 -29.78
N ILE A 49 10.82 15.83 -29.77
CA ILE A 49 9.99 16.10 -28.60
C ILE A 49 9.55 14.76 -27.97
N TYR A 50 9.96 14.52 -26.74
CA TYR A 50 9.62 13.31 -26.00
C TYR A 50 8.46 13.60 -25.06
N SER A 51 7.36 12.85 -25.12
CA SER A 51 6.20 13.07 -24.23
C SER A 51 6.02 11.95 -23.22
N CYS A 52 5.44 12.28 -22.06
CA CYS A 52 4.95 11.31 -21.09
C CYS A 52 3.65 10.64 -21.61
N PRO A 53 3.56 9.30 -21.68
CA PRO A 53 2.32 8.60 -22.04
C PRO A 53 1.09 9.01 -21.21
N GLN A 54 1.25 9.17 -19.90
CA GLN A 54 0.14 9.49 -18.97
C GLN A 54 -0.25 10.98 -18.98
N CYS A 55 0.67 11.87 -18.58
CA CYS A 55 0.35 13.29 -18.37
C CYS A 55 0.71 14.22 -19.54
N ARG A 56 1.18 13.67 -20.67
CA ARG A 56 1.57 14.40 -21.90
C ARG A 56 2.67 15.46 -21.76
N LYS A 57 3.21 15.71 -20.56
CA LYS A 57 4.36 16.61 -20.34
C LYS A 57 5.49 16.26 -21.30
N THR A 58 6.00 17.27 -21.98
CA THR A 58 7.04 17.17 -23.00
C THR A 58 8.43 17.42 -22.42
N PHE A 59 9.44 16.84 -23.07
CA PHE A 59 10.84 16.94 -22.72
C PHE A 59 11.66 17.11 -24.00
N SER A 60 12.57 18.08 -23.99
CA SER A 60 13.58 18.32 -25.02
C SER A 60 14.77 19.00 -24.31
N PRO A 61 15.97 18.39 -24.26
CA PRO A 61 16.39 17.12 -24.91
C PRO A 61 15.75 15.86 -24.31
N LYS A 62 16.07 14.69 -24.89
CA LYS A 62 15.64 13.36 -24.39
C LYS A 62 16.12 13.16 -22.94
N PRO A 63 15.23 12.86 -21.98
CA PRO A 63 15.66 12.49 -20.62
C PRO A 63 16.53 11.23 -20.65
N SER A 64 17.56 11.19 -19.82
CA SER A 64 18.26 9.95 -19.52
C SER A 64 17.33 9.00 -18.76
N LEU A 65 17.45 7.70 -19.03
CA LEU A 65 16.65 6.65 -18.40
C LEU A 65 17.55 5.76 -17.54
N SER A 66 17.34 5.81 -16.23
CA SER A 66 17.98 4.94 -15.25
C SER A 66 16.93 4.09 -14.52
N ARG A 67 17.30 2.87 -14.12
CA ARG A 67 16.44 2.00 -13.30
C ARG A 67 16.18 2.68 -11.95
N ASN A 68 14.90 2.78 -11.57
CA ASN A 68 14.50 3.14 -10.22
C ASN A 68 14.66 1.89 -9.33
N THR A 69 15.70 1.87 -8.50
CA THR A 69 16.04 0.73 -7.64
C THR A 69 14.97 0.46 -6.58
N MET A 70 14.43 1.50 -5.94
CA MET A 70 13.37 1.36 -4.93
C MET A 70 12.09 0.75 -5.51
N LEU A 71 11.67 1.21 -6.70
CA LEU A 71 10.48 0.66 -7.36
C LEU A 71 10.74 -0.75 -7.90
N ALA A 72 11.97 -1.07 -8.34
CA ALA A 72 12.33 -2.43 -8.74
C ALA A 72 12.22 -3.41 -7.55
N GLU A 73 12.77 -3.03 -6.40
CA GLU A 73 12.70 -3.84 -5.18
C GLU A 73 11.25 -4.04 -4.69
N ALA A 74 10.45 -2.96 -4.66
CA ALA A 74 9.03 -3.06 -4.32
C ALA A 74 8.28 -4.02 -5.25
N VAL A 75 8.51 -3.94 -6.56
CA VAL A 75 7.88 -4.83 -7.56
C VAL A 75 8.36 -6.28 -7.42
N GLU A 76 9.61 -6.53 -7.03
CA GLU A 76 10.05 -7.88 -6.68
C GLU A 76 9.37 -8.43 -5.42
N GLN A 77 9.11 -7.59 -4.40
CA GLN A 77 8.38 -7.99 -3.21
C GLN A 77 6.88 -8.26 -3.51
N LEU A 78 6.27 -7.52 -4.44
CA LEU A 78 4.93 -7.79 -4.97
C LEU A 78 4.88 -9.16 -5.64
N ARG A 79 5.81 -9.45 -6.58
CA ARG A 79 5.92 -10.75 -7.26
C ARG A 79 6.15 -11.93 -6.32
N LYS A 80 6.76 -11.70 -5.15
CA LYS A 80 6.98 -12.71 -4.09
C LYS A 80 5.77 -12.85 -3.15
N GLY A 81 4.69 -12.08 -3.34
CA GLY A 81 3.48 -12.09 -2.51
C GLY A 81 3.64 -11.45 -1.12
N ILE A 82 4.79 -10.81 -0.85
CA ILE A 82 5.15 -10.31 0.49
C ILE A 82 4.26 -9.13 0.89
N LEU A 83 4.04 -8.21 -0.06
CA LEU A 83 3.34 -6.94 0.15
C LEU A 83 1.79 -7.05 0.22
N PHE A 84 1.21 -8.25 0.03
CA PHE A 84 -0.24 -8.47 0.05
C PHE A 84 -0.73 -9.44 1.13
N SER A 85 0.17 -10.04 1.92
CA SER A 85 -0.27 -10.98 2.96
C SER A 85 -0.85 -10.22 4.17
N PRO A 86 -2.10 -10.49 4.62
CA PRO A 86 -2.73 -9.72 5.70
C PRO A 86 -1.99 -9.78 7.04
N LYS A 87 -1.16 -10.81 7.26
CA LYS A 87 -0.36 -10.99 8.47
C LYS A 87 0.94 -10.19 8.50
N GLN A 88 1.32 -9.54 7.39
CA GLN A 88 2.59 -8.82 7.29
C GLN A 88 2.43 -7.30 7.39
N CYS A 89 1.23 -6.73 7.33
CA CYS A 89 1.02 -5.29 7.56
C CYS A 89 1.54 -4.86 8.94
N ASP A 90 1.21 -5.62 10.00
CA ASP A 90 1.67 -5.34 11.36
C ASP A 90 3.20 -5.47 11.48
N PHE A 91 3.79 -6.48 10.83
CA PHE A 91 5.22 -6.75 10.87
C PHE A 91 6.05 -5.75 10.05
N PHE A 92 5.61 -5.41 8.82
CA PHE A 92 6.30 -4.43 7.98
C PHE A 92 6.14 -3.01 8.50
N PHE A 93 5.03 -2.65 9.16
CA PHE A 93 4.91 -1.32 9.77
C PHE A 93 5.94 -1.14 10.88
N LEU A 94 6.12 -2.16 11.73
CA LEU A 94 7.13 -2.16 12.80
C LEU A 94 8.57 -2.23 12.25
N GLN A 95 8.85 -3.12 11.30
CA GLN A 95 10.21 -3.23 10.73
C GLN A 95 10.60 -2.02 9.87
N THR A 96 9.62 -1.38 9.20
CA THR A 96 9.87 -0.13 8.45
C THR A 96 9.98 1.06 9.39
N CYS A 97 9.26 1.11 10.52
CA CYS A 97 9.48 2.16 11.50
C CYS A 97 10.85 2.02 12.19
N ASP A 98 11.30 0.80 12.54
CA ASP A 98 12.67 0.58 13.04
C ASP A 98 13.73 1.03 12.01
N SER A 99 13.51 0.77 10.72
CA SER A 99 14.44 1.17 9.66
C SER A 99 14.36 2.65 9.26
N MET A 100 13.27 3.35 9.57
CA MET A 100 13.10 4.80 9.32
C MET A 100 13.32 5.66 10.57
N CYS A 101 13.38 5.04 11.75
CA CYS A 101 13.94 5.60 12.95
C CYS A 101 15.47 5.69 12.81
N SER A 102 15.93 6.72 12.09
CA SER A 102 17.11 7.44 12.56
C SER A 102 16.93 7.68 14.07
N PRO A 103 17.95 7.47 14.92
CA PRO A 103 17.88 7.99 16.28
C PRO A 103 17.60 9.48 16.18
N LEU A 104 16.42 9.92 16.63
CA LEU A 104 16.25 11.33 16.93
C LEU A 104 17.24 11.60 18.04
N GLU A 105 18.26 12.42 17.78
CA GLU A 105 19.13 12.90 18.84
C GLU A 105 18.23 13.58 19.88
N SER A 106 18.13 12.95 21.05
CA SER A 106 17.10 13.19 22.03
C SER A 106 17.43 14.43 22.87
N GLY A 107 17.55 15.58 22.22
CA GLY A 107 17.82 16.87 22.83
C GLY A 107 16.55 17.61 23.27
N ASP A 108 15.59 17.79 22.34
CA ASP A 108 14.57 18.85 22.47
C ASP A 108 13.09 18.38 22.41
N LEU A 109 12.81 17.08 22.32
CA LEU A 109 11.42 16.61 22.40
C LEU A 109 11.00 16.39 23.87
N PRO A 110 9.85 16.94 24.31
CA PRO A 110 9.34 16.68 25.65
C PRO A 110 9.01 15.18 25.79
N ALA A 111 9.39 14.59 26.92
CA ALA A 111 9.10 13.19 27.21
C ALA A 111 7.58 12.95 27.16
N VAL A 112 7.13 12.19 26.16
CA VAL A 112 5.74 11.76 26.06
C VAL A 112 5.50 10.76 27.18
N VAL A 113 4.88 11.23 28.27
CA VAL A 113 4.45 10.38 29.37
C VAL A 113 3.27 9.54 28.88
N VAL A 114 3.57 8.35 28.37
CA VAL A 114 2.57 7.31 28.16
C VAL A 114 2.06 6.92 29.55
N ASN A 115 0.74 6.97 29.76
CA ASN A 115 0.15 6.55 31.04
C ASN A 115 0.25 5.01 31.14
N PRO A 116 1.06 4.43 32.05
CA PRO A 116 1.22 2.99 32.16
C PRO A 116 -0.02 2.31 32.75
N ASP A 117 -0.88 3.06 33.43
CA ASP A 117 -2.14 2.57 34.01
C ASP A 117 -3.31 2.67 33.01
N ALA A 118 -3.09 3.24 31.81
CA ALA A 118 -4.09 3.29 30.76
C ALA A 118 -4.29 1.91 30.13
N SER A 119 -5.50 1.38 30.25
CA SER A 119 -5.81 0.02 29.82
C SER A 119 -7.10 -0.04 29.01
N PHE A 120 -7.12 -0.93 28.01
CA PHE A 120 -8.28 -1.18 27.15
C PHE A 120 -9.19 -2.30 27.67
N GLU A 121 -8.93 -2.85 28.87
CA GLU A 121 -9.79 -3.87 29.51
C GLU A 121 -11.28 -3.47 29.48
N PRO A 122 -11.71 -2.24 29.86
CA PRO A 122 -13.13 -1.88 29.83
C PRO A 122 -13.74 -1.90 28.42
N VAL A 123 -12.92 -1.67 27.38
CA VAL A 123 -13.36 -1.73 25.98
C VAL A 123 -13.47 -3.19 25.52
N ARG A 124 -12.51 -4.06 25.88
CA ARG A 124 -12.61 -5.51 25.64
C ARG A 124 -13.86 -6.07 26.30
N ASP A 125 -14.09 -5.76 27.57
CA ASP A 125 -15.17 -6.33 28.35
C ASP A 125 -16.53 -5.94 27.75
N ALA A 126 -16.71 -4.65 27.41
CA ALA A 126 -17.90 -4.19 26.70
C ALA A 126 -18.11 -4.86 25.32
N ILE A 127 -17.04 -5.24 24.63
CA ILE A 127 -17.12 -6.00 23.36
C ILE A 127 -17.53 -7.47 23.62
N LEU A 128 -17.03 -8.08 24.70
CA LEU A 128 -17.39 -9.45 25.09
C LEU A 128 -18.86 -9.53 25.53
N ASP A 129 -19.30 -8.61 26.40
CA ASP A 129 -20.70 -8.50 26.84
C ASP A 129 -21.66 -8.32 25.65
N LEU A 130 -21.29 -7.46 24.69
CA LEU A 130 -22.08 -7.24 23.48
C LEU A 130 -22.16 -8.51 22.62
N ARG A 131 -21.06 -9.27 22.53
CA ARG A 131 -21.02 -10.53 21.78
C ARG A 131 -21.93 -11.58 22.42
N GLU A 132 -21.81 -11.82 23.72
CA GLU A 132 -22.65 -12.78 24.45
C GLU A 132 -24.14 -12.43 24.27
N LYS A 133 -24.49 -11.15 24.40
CA LYS A 133 -25.86 -10.66 24.21
C LYS A 133 -26.40 -10.89 22.79
N ILE A 134 -25.55 -10.80 21.75
CA ILE A 134 -25.94 -11.12 20.36
C ILE A 134 -26.15 -12.63 20.19
N GLU A 135 -25.28 -13.45 20.78
CA GLU A 135 -25.40 -14.92 20.75
C GLU A 135 -26.69 -15.38 21.46
N ASP A 136 -27.01 -14.82 22.64
CA ASP A 136 -28.26 -15.05 23.38
C ASP A 136 -29.51 -14.64 22.59
N MET A 137 -29.50 -13.45 21.99
CA MET A 137 -30.61 -12.99 21.15
C MET A 137 -30.85 -13.95 19.98
N CYS A 138 -29.78 -14.42 19.31
CA CYS A 138 -29.88 -15.38 18.22
C CYS A 138 -30.49 -16.71 18.69
N ASN A 139 -29.97 -17.26 19.79
CA ASN A 139 -30.47 -18.51 20.37
C ASN A 139 -31.93 -18.43 20.80
N ASN A 140 -32.37 -17.29 21.36
CA ASN A 140 -33.75 -17.07 21.77
C ASN A 140 -34.71 -17.01 20.56
N GLU A 141 -34.38 -16.27 19.51
CA GLU A 141 -35.23 -16.22 18.30
C GLU A 141 -35.28 -17.57 17.57
N LEU A 142 -34.16 -18.29 17.46
CA LEU A 142 -34.13 -19.67 16.94
C LEU A 142 -35.00 -20.62 17.79
N GLY A 143 -34.97 -20.46 19.12
CA GLY A 143 -35.81 -21.18 20.08
C GLY A 143 -37.31 -20.86 19.99
N LYS A 144 -37.71 -19.74 19.38
CA LYS A 144 -39.11 -19.41 19.09
C LYS A 144 -39.56 -20.02 17.78
N ILE A 145 -38.75 -19.88 16.72
CA ILE A 145 -39.03 -20.45 15.39
C ILE A 145 -39.24 -21.97 15.47
N THR A 146 -38.37 -22.66 16.21
CA THR A 146 -38.45 -24.12 16.41
C THR A 146 -39.67 -24.59 17.22
N LYS A 147 -40.29 -23.72 18.02
CA LYS A 147 -41.52 -24.02 18.79
C LYS A 147 -42.82 -23.70 18.06
N GLN A 148 -42.75 -23.01 16.92
CA GLN A 148 -43.91 -22.56 16.15
C GLN A 148 -44.26 -23.47 14.96
N GLY A 149 -43.52 -24.57 14.79
CA GLY A 149 -43.69 -25.56 13.72
C GLY A 149 -44.10 -26.97 14.19
N LEU A 150 -44.70 -27.08 15.38
CA LEU A 150 -45.30 -28.30 15.95
C LEU A 150 -46.76 -28.04 16.35
#